data_AF-A0A6L9L2U6-F1
#
_entry.id   AF-A0A6L9L2U6-F1
#
_cell.length_a   1.000
_cell.length_b   1.000
_cell.length_c   1.000
_cell.angle_alpha   90.00
_cell.angle_beta   90.00
_cell.angle_gamma   90.00
#
_symmetry.space_group_name_H-M   'P 1'
#
loop_
_entity.id
_entity.type
_entity.pdbx_description
1 polymer ?
#
loop_
_entity_poly.entity_id
_entity_poly.type
_entity_poly.pdbx_seq_one_letter_code
_entity_poly.pdbx_strand_id
1 'polypeptide(L)'
;MDNSPHVRFQATDRSYLASIKKEVTHIAAQIGFQPQRLGEIDLIVAEMASNLIKHAGGGELLVRHFQSSDNAGLELISIDNGPGMADPAKMMQDGISTTSTLGHGLGSIQRLADQTQLYSLKGWGTILLARVYKKTLAASPVRKEFDYRSIVVAKPGETVSGDGCYVKLTGSCIKLFLGDGLGHGPEANYAIQTAISAFRFCPDQRPVDIIQHIHRATKKTRGLVGSVVVYDSQKKQWNWCGVGNISTRVSSALLNKSFLAYNGIIGMNLPGTMNDHVLPVERGQLLIMCSDGIQSRWDISRYTSIQRYDLSILAAAIYKDYTRRTDDTSIFVGRVQGDYGGIG
;
A
#
# COMPACT_ATOMS: atom_id res chain seq x y z
N MET A 1 -12.78 4.17 -4.29
CA MET A 1 -11.67 3.81 -3.40
C MET A 1 -10.73 2.90 -4.16
N ASP A 2 -9.46 2.98 -3.78
CA ASP A 2 -8.30 3.00 -4.67
C ASP A 2 -7.73 1.60 -4.96
N ASN A 3 -7.67 1.22 -6.25
CA ASN A 3 -6.93 0.06 -6.76
C ASN A 3 -5.74 0.52 -7.63
N SER A 4 -5.30 1.76 -7.48
CA SER A 4 -4.25 2.30 -8.34
C SER A 4 -2.92 1.63 -8.01
N PRO A 5 -2.27 1.00 -9.00
CA PRO A 5 -0.96 0.41 -8.81
C PRO A 5 0.10 1.50 -8.63
N HIS A 6 1.18 1.13 -7.96
CA HIS A 6 2.41 1.90 -7.94
C HIS A 6 3.21 1.60 -9.19
N VAL A 7 3.70 2.65 -9.83
CA VAL A 7 4.78 2.57 -10.81
C VAL A 7 6.10 2.56 -10.06
N ARG A 8 6.93 1.55 -10.32
CA ARG A 8 8.24 1.40 -9.70
C ARG A 8 9.33 1.93 -10.62
N PHE A 9 10.13 2.85 -10.09
CA PHE A 9 11.32 3.35 -10.74
C PHE A 9 12.58 2.86 -10.02
N GLN A 10 13.56 2.38 -10.78
CA GLN A 10 14.90 2.08 -10.28
C GLN A 10 15.75 3.35 -10.34
N ALA A 11 16.38 3.72 -9.23
CA ALA A 11 17.30 4.84 -9.14
C ALA A 11 18.71 4.33 -8.81
N THR A 12 19.32 3.60 -9.74
CA THR A 12 20.65 2.98 -9.54
C THR A 12 21.80 3.96 -9.77
N ASP A 13 21.65 4.90 -10.71
CA ASP A 13 22.65 5.92 -11.01
C ASP A 13 22.01 7.20 -11.58
N ARG A 14 22.84 8.22 -11.83
CA ARG A 14 22.40 9.56 -12.25
C ARG A 14 21.70 9.59 -13.61
N SER A 15 21.93 8.62 -14.49
CA SER A 15 21.32 8.59 -15.83
C SER A 15 19.80 8.40 -15.77
N TYR A 16 19.29 7.76 -14.71
CA TYR A 16 17.86 7.52 -14.51
C TYR A 16 17.10 8.75 -14.00
N LEU A 17 17.79 9.75 -13.45
CA LEU A 17 17.12 10.88 -12.81
C LEU A 17 16.23 11.65 -13.79
N ALA A 18 16.68 11.86 -15.03
CA ALA A 18 15.89 12.56 -16.04
C ALA A 18 14.63 11.76 -16.47
N SER A 19 14.74 10.44 -16.64
CA SER A 19 13.62 9.60 -17.05
C SER A 19 12.58 9.46 -15.94
N ILE A 20 13.01 9.29 -14.69
CA ILE A 20 12.12 9.24 -13.52
C ILE A 20 11.33 10.55 -13.41
N LYS A 21 12.01 11.70 -13.45
CA LYS A 21 11.35 13.00 -13.37
C LYS A 21 10.31 13.20 -14.47
N LYS A 22 10.67 12.85 -15.72
CA LYS A 22 9.78 12.95 -16.86
C LYS A 22 8.51 12.12 -16.67
N GLU A 23 8.65 10.86 -16.25
CA GLU A 23 7.51 9.96 -16.09
C GLU A 23 6.63 10.35 -14.90
N VAL A 24 7.22 10.73 -13.77
CA VAL A 24 6.46 11.19 -12.60
C VAL A 24 5.71 12.49 -12.90
N THR A 25 6.33 13.42 -13.63
CA THR A 25 5.66 14.64 -14.11
C THR A 25 4.51 14.31 -15.07
N HIS A 26 4.68 13.30 -15.93
CA HIS A 26 3.61 12.84 -16.82
C HIS A 26 2.42 12.29 -16.03
N ILE A 27 2.67 11.42 -15.04
CA ILE A 27 1.63 10.89 -14.14
C ILE A 27 0.93 12.04 -13.40
N ALA A 28 1.68 12.99 -12.86
CA ALA A 28 1.11 14.15 -12.15
C ALA A 28 0.26 15.05 -13.06
N ALA A 29 0.69 15.26 -14.31
CA ALA A 29 -0.08 16.03 -15.30
C ALA A 29 -1.42 15.35 -15.63
N GLN A 30 -1.46 14.02 -15.74
CA GLN A 30 -2.70 13.26 -15.99
C GLN A 30 -3.71 13.38 -14.84
N ILE A 31 -3.25 13.54 -13.60
CA ILE A 31 -4.12 13.82 -12.43
C ILE A 31 -4.69 15.26 -12.50
N GLY A 32 -4.08 16.13 -13.30
CA GLY A 32 -4.45 17.53 -13.49
C GLY A 32 -3.89 18.47 -12.42
N PHE A 33 -2.67 18.22 -11.95
CA PHE A 33 -1.93 19.19 -11.14
C PHE A 33 -1.63 20.48 -11.93
N GLN A 34 -1.66 21.62 -11.25
CA GLN A 34 -1.34 22.91 -11.85
C GLN A 34 0.17 23.08 -12.07
N PRO A 35 0.62 23.93 -13.03
CA PRO A 35 2.04 24.08 -13.38
C PRO A 35 2.96 24.34 -12.19
N GLN A 36 2.54 25.17 -11.24
CA GLN A 36 3.31 25.43 -10.02
C GLN A 36 3.54 24.13 -9.22
N ARG A 37 2.49 23.34 -8.99
CA ARG A 37 2.58 22.07 -8.25
C ARG A 37 3.36 21.00 -9.00
N LEU A 38 3.33 21.00 -10.33
CA LEU A 38 4.19 20.13 -11.14
C LEU A 38 5.68 20.44 -10.90
N GLY A 39 6.06 21.72 -10.82
CA GLY A 39 7.42 22.12 -10.47
C GLY A 39 7.84 21.69 -9.05
N GLU A 40 6.93 21.76 -8.08
CA GLU A 40 7.19 21.29 -6.72
C GLU A 40 7.37 19.77 -6.65
N ILE A 41 6.54 19.00 -7.38
CA ILE A 41 6.69 17.55 -7.51
C ILE A 41 8.03 17.20 -8.16
N ASP A 42 8.41 17.91 -9.23
CA ASP A 42 9.67 17.69 -9.93
C ASP A 42 10.90 17.87 -9.02
N LEU A 43 10.86 18.88 -8.14
CA LEU A 43 11.89 19.11 -7.11
C LEU A 43 11.91 18.00 -6.06
N ILE A 44 10.74 17.58 -5.55
CA ILE A 44 10.65 16.47 -4.58
C ILE A 44 11.26 15.20 -5.17
N VAL A 45 10.90 14.85 -6.41
CA VAL A 45 11.42 13.66 -7.11
C VAL A 45 12.93 13.76 -7.31
N ALA A 46 13.44 14.94 -7.69
CA ALA A 46 14.87 15.16 -7.87
C ALA A 46 15.65 14.93 -6.57
N GLU A 47 15.15 15.44 -5.44
CA GLU A 47 15.78 15.25 -4.13
C GLU A 47 15.68 13.80 -3.64
N MET A 48 14.52 13.14 -3.78
CA MET A 48 14.37 11.73 -3.43
C MET A 48 15.32 10.84 -4.24
N ALA A 49 15.37 11.00 -5.57
CA ALA A 49 16.27 10.24 -6.44
C ALA A 49 17.74 10.55 -6.15
N SER A 50 18.10 11.82 -5.92
CA SER A 50 19.46 12.21 -5.53
C SER A 50 19.87 11.54 -4.23
N ASN A 51 18.98 11.48 -3.23
CA ASN A 51 19.26 10.83 -1.95
C ASN A 51 19.51 9.33 -2.10
N LEU A 52 18.68 8.63 -2.88
CA LEU A 52 18.88 7.21 -3.20
C LEU A 52 20.29 6.97 -3.79
N ILE A 53 20.66 7.75 -4.81
CA ILE A 53 21.91 7.57 -5.54
C ILE A 53 23.14 7.95 -4.69
N LYS A 54 23.12 9.14 -4.07
CA LYS A 54 24.30 9.68 -3.37
C LYS A 54 24.55 9.08 -2.00
N HIS A 55 23.50 8.64 -1.31
CA HIS A 55 23.60 8.25 0.11
C HIS A 55 23.34 6.78 0.37
N ALA A 56 22.65 6.09 -0.55
CA ALA A 56 22.32 4.68 -0.36
C ALA A 56 22.92 3.73 -1.42
N GLY A 57 23.63 4.26 -2.42
CA GLY A 57 24.15 3.46 -3.53
C GLY A 57 23.05 2.99 -4.50
N GLY A 58 21.89 3.65 -4.46
CA GLY A 58 20.71 3.37 -5.25
C GLY A 58 19.50 2.93 -4.42
N GLY A 59 18.41 2.63 -5.11
CA GLY A 59 17.17 2.16 -4.50
C GLY A 59 16.00 2.30 -5.46
N GLU A 60 14.79 2.32 -4.90
CA GLU A 60 13.55 2.34 -5.66
C GLU A 60 12.69 3.53 -5.26
N LEU A 61 12.00 4.12 -6.24
CA LEU A 61 10.94 5.09 -6.02
C LEU A 61 9.62 4.49 -6.49
N LEU A 62 8.70 4.27 -5.55
CA LEU A 62 7.33 3.86 -5.85
C LEU A 62 6.45 5.11 -5.96
N VAL A 63 5.71 5.21 -7.05
CA VAL A 63 4.86 6.37 -7.34
C VAL A 63 3.45 5.90 -7.65
N ARG A 64 2.47 6.44 -6.95
CA ARG A 64 1.06 6.13 -7.17
C ARG A 64 0.21 7.39 -7.14
N HIS A 65 -0.74 7.48 -8.06
CA HIS A 65 -1.85 8.42 -7.91
C HIS A 65 -2.89 7.83 -6.97
N PHE A 66 -3.46 8.63 -6.08
CA PHE A 66 -4.57 8.21 -5.22
C PHE A 66 -5.74 9.17 -5.36
N GLN A 67 -6.96 8.64 -5.19
CA GLN A 67 -8.18 9.42 -5.21
C GLN A 67 -9.05 9.12 -3.98
N SER A 68 -9.48 10.19 -3.32
CA SER A 68 -10.47 10.22 -2.25
C SER A 68 -11.75 10.90 -2.75
N SER A 69 -12.82 10.92 -1.95
CA SER A 69 -14.10 11.56 -2.30
C SER A 69 -13.92 13.01 -2.77
N ASP A 70 -13.05 13.76 -2.11
CA ASP A 70 -12.98 15.22 -2.26
C ASP A 70 -11.62 15.72 -2.76
N ASN A 71 -10.65 14.81 -2.90
CA ASN A 71 -9.28 15.17 -3.30
C ASN A 71 -8.59 14.03 -4.05
N ALA A 72 -7.56 14.40 -4.82
CA ALA A 72 -6.66 13.46 -5.48
C ALA A 72 -5.22 13.90 -5.21
N GLY A 73 -4.27 12.99 -5.35
CA GLY A 73 -2.88 13.32 -5.10
C GLY A 73 -1.92 12.28 -5.64
N LEU A 74 -0.65 12.53 -5.36
CA LEU A 74 0.47 11.68 -5.68
C LEU A 74 1.14 11.22 -4.39
N GLU A 75 1.34 9.92 -4.25
CA GLU A 75 2.14 9.29 -3.21
C GLU A 75 3.49 8.88 -3.81
N LEU A 76 4.56 9.28 -3.14
CA LEU A 76 5.95 8.99 -3.48
C LEU A 76 6.58 8.27 -2.30
N ILE A 77 7.15 7.08 -2.54
CA ILE A 77 7.85 6.30 -1.50
C ILE A 77 9.22 5.93 -2.03
N SER A 78 10.28 6.54 -1.50
CA SER A 78 11.64 6.09 -1.79
C SER A 78 12.08 5.05 -0.78
N ILE A 79 12.68 3.97 -1.25
CA ILE A 79 13.09 2.81 -0.47
C ILE A 79 14.54 2.48 -0.82
N ASP A 80 15.39 2.39 0.20
CA ASP A 80 16.79 2.00 0.03
C ASP A 80 17.29 0.96 1.04
N ASN A 81 18.43 0.36 0.70
CA ASN A 81 19.22 -0.55 1.54
C ASN A 81 20.56 0.09 1.97
N GLY A 82 20.59 1.43 2.05
CA GLY A 82 21.78 2.18 2.43
C GLY A 82 22.15 2.01 3.91
N PRO A 83 23.10 2.80 4.41
CA PRO A 83 23.57 2.70 5.80
C PRO A 83 22.50 3.04 6.85
N GLY A 84 21.39 3.69 6.45
CA GLY A 84 20.38 4.20 7.35
C GLY A 84 20.88 5.37 8.23
N MET A 85 20.03 5.82 9.15
CA MET A 85 20.29 6.96 10.03
C MET A 85 20.20 6.55 11.49
N ALA A 86 21.04 7.15 12.35
CA ALA A 86 20.99 6.92 13.80
C ALA A 86 19.88 7.75 14.48
N ASP A 87 19.67 8.99 14.03
CA ASP A 87 18.62 9.89 14.52
C ASP A 87 17.89 10.57 13.34
N PRO A 88 16.86 9.92 12.77
CA PRO A 88 16.12 10.46 11.64
C PRO A 88 15.37 11.76 11.98
N ALA A 89 14.92 11.91 13.23
CA ALA A 89 14.18 13.08 13.67
C ALA A 89 15.06 14.33 13.65
N LYS A 90 16.29 14.20 14.15
CA LYS A 90 17.30 15.26 14.06
C LYS A 90 17.65 15.61 12.61
N MET A 91 17.80 14.61 11.75
CA MET A 91 18.09 14.85 10.32
C MET A 91 16.97 15.59 9.58
N MET A 92 15.71 15.41 10.00
CA MET A 92 14.57 16.18 9.47
C MET A 92 14.50 17.61 10.01
N GLN A 93 14.83 17.83 11.29
CA GLN A 93 14.73 19.15 11.93
C GLN A 93 15.88 20.08 11.52
N ASP A 94 17.10 19.57 11.56
CA ASP A 94 18.27 20.43 11.54
C ASP A 94 18.60 20.89 10.11
N GLY A 95 18.31 20.07 9.09
CA GLY A 95 18.91 20.30 7.78
C GLY A 95 20.45 20.47 7.88
N ILE A 96 21.08 19.89 8.90
CA ILE A 96 22.52 20.01 9.16
C ILE A 96 23.19 18.81 8.53
N SER A 97 23.93 19.07 7.45
CA SER A 97 24.84 18.10 6.85
C SER A 97 26.18 18.09 7.57
N THR A 98 26.71 16.92 7.93
CA THR A 98 28.14 16.72 8.16
C THR A 98 28.92 16.52 6.85
N THR A 99 28.23 16.49 5.71
CA THR A 99 28.79 16.43 4.34
C THR A 99 27.90 17.28 3.41
N SER A 100 28.33 18.52 3.19
CA SER A 100 27.93 19.59 2.25
C SER A 100 26.77 19.43 1.23
N THR A 101 25.67 18.70 1.47
CA THR A 101 24.43 18.70 0.65
C THR A 101 23.19 18.09 1.34
N LEU A 102 23.35 17.24 2.36
CA LEU A 102 22.28 16.38 2.92
C LEU A 102 21.09 17.10 3.57
N GLY A 103 21.34 18.30 4.10
CA GLY A 103 20.37 18.99 4.93
C GLY A 103 19.32 19.83 4.21
N HIS A 104 19.66 20.30 3.00
CA HIS A 104 18.71 21.08 2.19
C HIS A 104 17.70 20.20 1.46
N GLY A 105 18.05 18.98 1.07
CA GLY A 105 17.19 18.10 0.29
C GLY A 105 15.97 17.64 1.06
N LEU A 106 16.16 17.05 2.24
CA LEU A 106 15.05 16.58 3.10
C LEU A 106 14.16 17.74 3.56
N GLY A 107 14.75 18.87 3.96
CA GLY A 107 13.99 20.07 4.33
C GLY A 107 13.21 20.67 3.16
N SER A 108 13.70 20.54 1.92
CA SER A 108 12.94 20.97 0.74
C SER A 108 11.76 20.04 0.46
N ILE A 109 11.93 18.72 0.57
CA ILE A 109 10.82 17.78 0.44
C ILE A 109 9.73 18.08 1.48
N GLN A 110 10.12 18.33 2.74
CA GLN A 110 9.19 18.65 3.83
C GLN A 110 8.41 19.96 3.61
N ARG A 111 9.04 20.96 2.97
CA ARG A 111 8.36 22.24 2.66
C ARG A 111 7.41 22.14 1.47
N LEU A 112 7.71 21.28 0.50
CA LEU A 112 6.99 21.20 -0.77
C LEU A 112 5.84 20.17 -0.73
N ALA A 113 6.03 19.07 0.00
CA ALA A 113 4.99 18.04 0.16
C ALA A 113 4.01 18.42 1.29
N ASP A 114 2.74 18.01 1.15
CA ASP A 114 1.74 18.26 2.20
C ASP A 114 1.88 17.28 3.37
N GLN A 115 2.42 16.09 3.13
CA GLN A 115 2.71 15.09 4.15
C GLN A 115 4.06 14.45 3.86
N THR A 116 4.89 14.31 4.91
CA THR A 116 6.15 13.59 4.83
C THR A 116 6.36 12.73 6.07
N GLN A 117 6.98 11.56 5.88
CA GLN A 117 7.46 10.74 6.97
C GLN A 117 8.74 10.01 6.58
N LEU A 118 9.72 10.01 7.47
CA LEU A 118 11.01 9.36 7.29
C LEU A 118 11.19 8.26 8.34
N TYR A 119 11.36 7.03 7.89
CA TYR A 119 11.67 5.88 8.74
C TYR A 119 13.00 5.29 8.30
N SER A 120 13.96 5.23 9.22
CA SER A 120 15.30 4.74 8.93
C SER A 120 15.84 3.96 10.13
N LEU A 121 16.54 2.87 9.85
CA LEU A 121 17.24 2.08 10.85
C LEU A 121 18.69 1.90 10.39
N LYS A 122 19.63 2.08 11.33
CA LYS A 122 21.07 1.88 11.07
C LYS A 122 21.34 0.47 10.55
N GLY A 123 22.03 0.37 9.43
CA GLY A 123 22.39 -0.89 8.76
C GLY A 123 21.25 -1.58 7.99
N TRP A 124 20.04 -1.01 8.00
CA TRP A 124 18.90 -1.52 7.23
C TRP A 124 18.61 -0.64 6.02
N GLY A 125 18.67 0.68 6.17
CA GLY A 125 18.37 1.66 5.10
C GLY A 125 17.24 2.60 5.49
N THR A 126 16.67 3.28 4.50
CA THR A 126 15.68 4.34 4.72
C THR A 126 14.44 4.18 3.84
N ILE A 127 13.29 4.54 4.39
CA ILE A 127 12.02 4.72 3.70
C ILE A 127 11.56 6.15 3.93
N LEU A 128 11.35 6.90 2.84
CA LEU A 128 10.78 8.25 2.87
C LEU A 128 9.47 8.26 2.09
N LEU A 129 8.39 8.61 2.78
CA LEU A 129 7.07 8.86 2.23
C LEU A 129 6.89 10.36 2.03
N ALA A 130 6.41 10.75 0.85
CA ALA A 130 5.89 12.08 0.58
C ALA A 130 4.53 11.97 -0.12
N ARG A 131 3.55 12.79 0.30
CA ARG A 131 2.28 12.95 -0.43
C ARG A 131 2.06 14.39 -0.82
N VAL A 132 1.64 14.57 -2.06
CA VAL A 132 1.32 15.85 -2.66
C VAL A 132 -0.14 15.79 -3.10
N TYR A 133 -0.98 16.69 -2.61
CA TYR A 133 -2.40 16.76 -2.92
C TYR A 133 -2.66 17.82 -3.99
N LYS A 134 -3.63 17.54 -4.86
CA LYS A 134 -4.06 18.46 -5.93
C LYS A 134 -4.69 19.72 -5.36
N LYS A 135 -5.54 19.57 -4.34
CA LYS A 135 -6.03 20.67 -3.51
C LYS A 135 -5.37 20.57 -2.15
N THR A 136 -4.79 21.65 -1.64
CA THR A 136 -4.26 21.67 -0.27
C THR A 136 -5.35 21.28 0.70
N LEU A 137 -5.05 20.35 1.60
CA LEU A 137 -6.02 19.88 2.59
C LEU A 137 -6.35 21.02 3.56
N ALA A 138 -7.64 21.32 3.73
CA ALA A 138 -8.07 22.06 4.92
C ALA A 138 -7.77 21.17 6.14
N ALA A 139 -7.15 21.74 7.17
CA ALA A 139 -6.84 21.01 8.40
C ALA A 139 -8.15 20.60 9.10
N SER A 140 -8.63 19.40 8.81
CA SER A 140 -9.69 18.78 9.59
C SER A 140 -9.43 17.28 9.69
N PRO A 141 -9.01 16.77 10.87
CA PRO A 141 -8.83 15.35 11.06
C PRO A 141 -10.21 14.71 11.22
N VAL A 142 -10.84 14.31 10.11
CA VAL A 142 -11.92 13.33 10.21
C VAL A 142 -11.28 12.04 10.69
N ARG A 143 -11.49 11.72 11.97
CA ARG A 143 -11.06 10.42 12.52
C ARG A 143 -11.80 9.32 11.77
N LYS A 144 -11.04 8.49 11.08
CA LYS A 144 -11.57 7.31 10.41
C LYS A 144 -11.54 6.17 11.40
N GLU A 145 -12.67 5.48 11.60
CA GLU A 145 -12.75 4.25 12.40
C GLU A 145 -11.74 3.19 11.91
N PHE A 146 -11.38 3.24 10.64
CA PHE A 146 -10.40 2.36 10.03
C PHE A 146 -9.48 3.14 9.09
N ASP A 147 -8.19 3.00 9.32
CA ASP A 147 -7.15 3.53 8.45
C ASP A 147 -6.51 2.39 7.67
N TYR A 148 -6.18 2.63 6.40
CA TYR A 148 -5.59 1.59 5.57
C TYR A 148 -4.72 2.14 4.45
N ARG A 149 -3.73 1.34 4.04
CA ARG A 149 -2.86 1.60 2.89
C ARG A 149 -2.60 0.31 2.14
N SER A 150 -2.22 0.46 0.88
CA SER A 150 -1.84 -0.66 0.02
C SER A 150 -0.61 -0.30 -0.79
N ILE A 151 0.16 -1.32 -1.14
CA ILE A 151 1.18 -1.30 -2.20
C ILE A 151 0.76 -2.36 -3.20
N VAL A 152 0.71 -2.01 -4.47
CA VAL A 152 0.47 -2.94 -5.59
C VAL A 152 1.49 -2.57 -6.65
N VAL A 153 2.35 -3.50 -7.03
CA VAL A 153 3.45 -3.27 -7.97
C VAL A 153 3.43 -4.38 -9.01
N ALA A 154 3.49 -4.00 -10.28
CA ALA A 154 3.54 -4.96 -11.37
C ALA A 154 4.85 -5.76 -11.34
N LYS A 155 4.79 -7.02 -11.79
CA LYS A 155 5.97 -7.83 -12.07
C LYS A 155 6.97 -7.04 -12.95
N PRO A 156 8.29 -7.15 -12.72
CA PRO A 156 9.26 -6.51 -13.60
C PRO A 156 9.06 -6.93 -15.07
N GLY A 157 8.97 -5.94 -15.96
CA GLY A 157 8.72 -6.15 -17.39
C GLY A 157 7.26 -6.00 -17.80
N GLU A 158 6.32 -6.02 -16.84
CA GLU A 158 4.90 -5.77 -17.10
C GLU A 158 4.53 -4.30 -16.88
N THR A 159 3.53 -3.83 -17.62
CA THR A 159 2.98 -2.47 -17.49
C THR A 159 1.75 -2.41 -16.57
N VAL A 160 1.13 -3.55 -16.30
CA VAL A 160 -0.04 -3.69 -15.43
C VAL A 160 0.16 -4.87 -14.49
N SER A 161 -0.33 -4.75 -13.25
CA SER A 161 -0.22 -5.83 -12.28
C SER A 161 -1.36 -6.84 -12.42
N GLY A 162 -1.02 -8.13 -12.32
CA GLY A 162 -1.97 -9.22 -12.11
C GLY A 162 -2.60 -9.24 -10.72
N ASP A 163 -2.15 -8.41 -9.79
CA ASP A 163 -2.72 -8.24 -8.45
C ASP A 163 -3.71 -7.07 -8.37
N GLY A 164 -4.59 -7.10 -7.37
CA GLY A 164 -5.41 -5.94 -7.03
C GLY A 164 -6.00 -5.95 -5.63
N CYS A 165 -6.32 -4.76 -5.16
CA CYS A 165 -6.92 -4.52 -3.86
C CYS A 165 -8.05 -3.50 -3.97
N TYR A 166 -9.16 -3.74 -3.29
CA TYR A 166 -10.28 -2.79 -3.26
C TYR A 166 -10.92 -2.72 -1.87
N VAL A 167 -11.23 -1.51 -1.44
CA VAL A 167 -11.97 -1.25 -0.18
C VAL A 167 -13.29 -0.56 -0.52
N LYS A 168 -14.38 -1.12 0.01
CA LYS A 168 -15.73 -0.57 -0.08
C LYS A 168 -16.21 -0.23 1.33
N LEU A 169 -16.41 1.05 1.59
CA LEU A 169 -17.05 1.53 2.81
C LEU A 169 -18.57 1.52 2.60
N THR A 170 -19.28 0.95 3.56
CA THR A 170 -20.73 1.03 3.71
C THR A 170 -21.03 1.56 5.11
N GLY A 171 -22.26 2.00 5.39
CA GLY A 171 -22.59 2.67 6.65
C GLY A 171 -22.13 1.95 7.92
N SER A 172 -22.27 0.62 7.97
CA SER A 172 -21.91 -0.20 9.14
C SER A 172 -20.76 -1.19 8.90
N CYS A 173 -20.24 -1.27 7.67
CA CYS A 173 -19.23 -2.27 7.32
C CYS A 173 -18.14 -1.72 6.42
N ILE A 174 -16.94 -2.22 6.61
CA ILE A 174 -15.81 -2.03 5.70
C ILE A 174 -15.51 -3.37 5.06
N LYS A 175 -15.69 -3.44 3.74
CA LYS A 175 -15.41 -4.64 2.95
C LYS A 175 -14.09 -4.44 2.22
N LEU A 176 -13.24 -5.46 2.27
CA LEU A 176 -11.93 -5.47 1.65
C LEU A 176 -11.79 -6.71 0.80
N PHE A 177 -11.21 -6.52 -0.38
CA PHE A 177 -10.83 -7.59 -1.29
C PHE A 177 -9.37 -7.39 -1.66
N LEU A 178 -8.58 -8.46 -1.57
CA LEU A 178 -7.26 -8.56 -2.18
C LEU A 178 -7.19 -9.86 -2.95
N GLY A 179 -6.74 -9.79 -4.20
CA GLY A 179 -6.64 -10.95 -5.07
C GLY A 179 -5.47 -10.85 -6.04
N ASP A 180 -5.15 -12.02 -6.59
CA ASP A 180 -4.04 -12.26 -7.51
C ASP A 180 -4.60 -13.12 -8.67
N GLY A 181 -4.56 -12.53 -9.86
CA GLY A 181 -5.06 -13.14 -11.09
C GLY A 181 -4.05 -14.12 -11.66
N LEU A 182 -4.50 -15.25 -12.17
CA LEU A 182 -3.57 -16.30 -12.60
C LEU A 182 -2.63 -15.84 -13.73
N GLY A 183 -1.33 -15.90 -13.45
CA GLY A 183 -0.26 -15.44 -14.32
C GLY A 183 0.11 -14.00 -14.00
N HIS A 184 0.47 -13.22 -15.02
CA HIS A 184 0.81 -11.81 -14.88
C HIS A 184 0.39 -11.03 -16.13
N GLY A 185 0.51 -9.71 -16.08
CA GLY A 185 0.24 -8.83 -17.21
C GLY A 185 -1.26 -8.67 -17.52
N PRO A 186 -1.62 -8.30 -18.77
CA PRO A 186 -2.97 -7.83 -19.10
C PRO A 186 -4.11 -8.81 -18.81
N GLU A 187 -3.91 -10.11 -19.02
CA GLU A 187 -4.96 -11.12 -18.83
C GLU A 187 -5.24 -11.39 -17.34
N ALA A 188 -4.19 -11.43 -16.51
CA ALA A 188 -4.32 -11.53 -15.07
C ALA A 188 -4.99 -10.27 -14.50
N ASN A 189 -4.55 -9.09 -14.97
CA ASN A 189 -5.17 -7.82 -14.63
C ASN A 189 -6.66 -7.78 -15.01
N TYR A 190 -7.03 -8.28 -16.18
CA TYR A 190 -8.43 -8.36 -16.62
C TYR A 190 -9.29 -9.19 -15.65
N ALA A 191 -8.77 -10.32 -15.15
CA ALA A 191 -9.45 -11.13 -14.14
C ALA A 191 -9.66 -10.36 -12.83
N ILE A 192 -8.63 -9.63 -12.36
CA ILE A 192 -8.71 -8.77 -11.18
C ILE A 192 -9.68 -7.61 -11.35
N GLN A 193 -9.64 -6.88 -12.45
CA GLN A 193 -10.57 -5.76 -12.67
C GLN A 193 -12.02 -6.26 -12.73
N THR A 194 -12.25 -7.42 -13.34
CA THR A 194 -13.57 -8.08 -13.34
C THR A 194 -14.01 -8.43 -11.93
N ALA A 195 -13.11 -9.00 -11.11
CA ALA A 195 -13.39 -9.33 -9.72
C ALA A 195 -13.69 -8.10 -8.86
N ILE A 196 -12.90 -7.04 -9.01
CA ILE A 196 -13.07 -5.77 -8.28
C ILE A 196 -14.38 -5.09 -8.68
N SER A 197 -14.75 -5.13 -9.97
CA SER A 197 -16.04 -4.63 -10.43
C SER A 197 -17.19 -5.38 -9.77
N ALA A 198 -17.15 -6.72 -9.77
CA ALA A 198 -18.16 -7.56 -9.11
C ALA A 198 -18.22 -7.27 -7.59
N PHE A 199 -17.07 -7.21 -6.92
CA PHE A 199 -16.97 -6.86 -5.50
C PHE A 199 -17.58 -5.49 -5.18
N ARG A 200 -17.30 -4.48 -6.02
CA ARG A 200 -17.79 -3.11 -5.85
C ARG A 200 -19.31 -3.05 -5.85
N PHE A 201 -19.98 -3.83 -6.69
CA PHE A 201 -21.44 -3.82 -6.80
C PHE A 201 -22.14 -4.93 -6.00
N CYS A 202 -21.39 -5.82 -5.37
CA CYS A 202 -21.95 -6.89 -4.54
C CYS A 202 -22.72 -6.32 -3.32
N PRO A 203 -23.99 -6.72 -3.11
CA PRO A 203 -24.80 -6.32 -1.96
C PRO A 203 -24.46 -7.14 -0.71
N ASP A 204 -24.00 -8.38 -0.88
CA ASP A 204 -23.79 -9.34 0.19
C ASP A 204 -22.76 -8.86 1.20
N GLN A 205 -22.98 -9.16 2.49
CA GLN A 205 -22.11 -8.74 3.60
C GLN A 205 -21.19 -9.87 4.07
N ARG A 206 -21.48 -11.12 3.70
CA ARG A 206 -20.71 -12.28 4.13
C ARG A 206 -19.56 -12.54 3.15
N PRO A 207 -18.31 -12.68 3.62
CA PRO A 207 -17.16 -12.97 2.76
C PRO A 207 -17.37 -14.15 1.81
N VAL A 208 -17.97 -15.27 2.27
CA VAL A 208 -18.28 -16.43 1.41
C VAL A 208 -19.20 -16.05 0.25
N ASP A 209 -20.28 -15.33 0.53
CA ASP A 209 -21.28 -14.96 -0.48
C ASP A 209 -20.68 -13.97 -1.50
N ILE A 210 -19.81 -13.06 -1.04
CA ILE A 210 -19.04 -12.15 -1.89
C ILE A 210 -18.07 -12.93 -2.79
N ILE A 211 -17.35 -13.93 -2.28
CA ILE A 211 -16.47 -14.79 -3.09
C ILE A 211 -17.28 -15.55 -4.14
N GLN A 212 -18.46 -16.08 -3.79
CA GLN A 212 -19.34 -16.74 -4.76
C GLN A 212 -19.88 -15.78 -5.82
N HIS A 213 -20.15 -14.53 -5.46
CA HIS A 213 -20.51 -13.48 -6.40
C HIS A 213 -19.37 -13.19 -7.39
N ILE A 214 -18.15 -12.99 -6.88
CA ILE A 214 -16.94 -12.79 -7.71
C ILE A 214 -16.72 -14.00 -8.62
N HIS A 215 -16.80 -15.22 -8.09
CA HIS A 215 -16.60 -16.45 -8.87
C HIS A 215 -17.52 -16.53 -10.08
N ARG A 216 -18.81 -16.17 -9.93
CA ARG A 216 -19.74 -16.16 -11.07
C ARG A 216 -19.35 -15.13 -12.12
N ALA A 217 -18.90 -13.94 -11.69
CA ALA A 217 -18.50 -12.87 -12.58
C ALA A 217 -17.19 -13.18 -13.34
N THR A 218 -16.27 -13.94 -12.74
CA THR A 218 -14.94 -14.20 -13.31
C THR A 218 -14.82 -15.51 -14.09
N LYS A 219 -15.93 -16.23 -14.34
CA LYS A 219 -15.93 -17.53 -15.06
C LYS A 219 -15.32 -17.51 -16.46
N LYS A 220 -15.34 -16.35 -17.13
CA LYS A 220 -14.80 -16.17 -18.49
C LYS A 220 -13.43 -15.49 -18.50
N THR A 221 -12.74 -15.48 -17.36
CA THR A 221 -11.39 -14.92 -17.21
C THR A 221 -10.39 -16.05 -16.98
N ARG A 222 -9.10 -15.73 -16.79
CA ARG A 222 -8.11 -16.72 -16.35
C ARG A 222 -8.39 -17.31 -14.97
N GLY A 223 -9.28 -16.70 -14.19
CA GLY A 223 -9.48 -17.02 -12.79
C GLY A 223 -8.44 -16.32 -11.91
N LEU A 224 -8.67 -16.39 -10.60
CA LEU A 224 -7.87 -15.70 -9.61
C LEU A 224 -7.92 -16.42 -8.26
N VAL A 225 -6.96 -16.13 -7.40
CA VAL A 225 -7.02 -16.38 -5.96
C VAL A 225 -7.38 -15.09 -5.25
N GLY A 226 -7.95 -15.17 -4.05
CA GLY A 226 -8.40 -13.96 -3.37
C GLY A 226 -8.89 -14.19 -1.95
N SER A 227 -8.81 -13.15 -1.14
CA SER A 227 -9.39 -13.09 0.20
C SER A 227 -10.32 -11.89 0.34
N VAL A 228 -11.43 -12.11 1.03
CA VAL A 228 -12.40 -11.08 1.40
C VAL A 228 -12.43 -10.95 2.92
N VAL A 229 -12.28 -9.72 3.40
CA VAL A 229 -12.45 -9.35 4.80
C VAL A 229 -13.64 -8.40 4.91
N VAL A 230 -14.50 -8.61 5.90
CA VAL A 230 -15.56 -7.66 6.26
C VAL A 230 -15.44 -7.32 7.74
N TYR A 231 -15.10 -6.07 8.02
CA TYR A 231 -15.21 -5.48 9.34
C TYR A 231 -16.66 -5.02 9.55
N ASP A 232 -17.34 -5.61 10.53
CA ASP A 232 -18.66 -5.19 10.98
C ASP A 232 -18.48 -4.30 12.22
N SER A 233 -18.76 -2.99 12.08
CA SER A 233 -18.54 -2.02 13.15
C SER A 233 -19.59 -2.11 14.26
N GLN A 234 -20.77 -2.66 13.97
CA GLN A 234 -21.84 -2.83 14.96
C GLN A 234 -21.55 -4.03 15.86
N LYS A 235 -21.15 -5.15 15.26
CA LYS A 235 -20.81 -6.38 16.00
C LYS A 235 -19.36 -6.42 16.48
N LYS A 236 -18.52 -5.46 16.06
CA LYS A 236 -17.09 -5.39 16.37
C LYS A 236 -16.38 -6.70 16.07
N GLN A 237 -16.57 -7.21 14.85
CA GLN A 237 -15.99 -8.48 14.40
C GLN A 237 -15.38 -8.39 13.01
N TRP A 238 -14.31 -9.15 12.81
CA TRP A 238 -13.75 -9.50 11.52
C TRP A 238 -14.47 -10.73 11.00
N ASN A 239 -14.96 -10.68 9.78
CA ASN A 239 -15.42 -11.84 9.03
C ASN A 239 -14.46 -12.03 7.87
N TRP A 240 -13.99 -13.25 7.65
CA TRP A 240 -13.01 -13.54 6.61
C TRP A 240 -13.34 -14.82 5.86
N CYS A 241 -13.12 -14.82 4.55
CA CYS A 241 -13.03 -16.03 3.73
C CYS A 241 -11.98 -15.80 2.65
N GLY A 242 -11.25 -16.86 2.28
CA GLY A 242 -10.24 -16.79 1.23
C GLY A 242 -10.13 -18.08 0.45
N VAL A 243 -9.73 -17.97 -0.81
CA VAL A 243 -9.51 -19.07 -1.74
C VAL A 243 -8.13 -18.89 -2.38
N GLY A 244 -7.31 -19.93 -2.34
CA GLY A 244 -5.94 -19.92 -2.86
C GLY A 244 -4.90 -19.53 -1.82
N ASN A 245 -3.97 -18.65 -2.17
CA ASN A 245 -2.72 -18.43 -1.42
C ASN A 245 -2.49 -16.97 -0.95
N ILE A 246 -3.54 -16.15 -0.92
CA ILE A 246 -3.47 -14.83 -0.29
C ILE A 246 -3.28 -14.99 1.22
N SER A 247 -2.12 -14.56 1.73
CA SER A 247 -1.82 -14.65 3.15
C SER A 247 -2.49 -13.49 3.89
N THR A 248 -3.38 -13.81 4.83
CA THR A 248 -4.10 -12.82 5.65
C THR A 248 -3.80 -13.05 7.12
N ARG A 249 -3.39 -11.99 7.83
CA ARG A 249 -3.02 -12.03 9.25
C ARG A 249 -3.62 -10.85 10.00
N VAL A 250 -4.20 -11.12 11.17
CA VAL A 250 -4.59 -10.11 12.14
C VAL A 250 -3.64 -10.19 13.33
N SER A 251 -3.07 -9.05 13.72
CA SER A 251 -2.14 -8.94 14.84
C SER A 251 -2.54 -7.83 15.81
N SER A 252 -2.41 -8.11 17.10
CA SER A 252 -2.53 -7.17 18.22
C SER A 252 -1.33 -7.36 19.16
N ALA A 253 -1.32 -6.67 20.30
CA ALA A 253 -0.30 -6.89 21.33
C ALA A 253 -0.33 -8.31 21.92
N LEU A 254 -1.49 -8.99 21.90
CA LEU A 254 -1.70 -10.28 22.54
C LEU A 254 -2.03 -11.41 21.56
N LEU A 255 -2.49 -11.07 20.36
CA LEU A 255 -2.95 -12.03 19.36
C LEU A 255 -2.13 -11.91 18.07
N ASN A 256 -1.72 -13.04 17.52
CA ASN A 256 -1.25 -13.12 16.15
C ASN A 256 -1.95 -14.28 15.45
N LYS A 257 -2.92 -13.98 14.60
CA LYS A 257 -3.79 -14.97 13.95
C LYS A 257 -3.63 -14.88 12.44
N SER A 258 -3.14 -15.97 11.85
CA SER A 258 -3.18 -16.19 10.40
C SER A 258 -4.45 -16.94 10.03
N PHE A 259 -5.06 -16.56 8.91
CA PHE A 259 -6.19 -17.26 8.32
C PHE A 259 -5.71 -18.28 7.29
N LEU A 260 -6.44 -19.40 7.16
CA LEU A 260 -6.13 -20.46 6.20
C LEU A 260 -7.18 -20.46 5.11
N ALA A 261 -6.74 -20.21 3.87
CA ALA A 261 -7.61 -20.18 2.71
C ALA A 261 -7.97 -21.58 2.23
N TYR A 262 -9.13 -21.70 1.60
CA TYR A 262 -9.54 -22.93 0.97
C TYR A 262 -8.76 -23.15 -0.33
N ASN A 263 -8.49 -24.40 -0.67
CA ASN A 263 -7.90 -24.76 -1.96
C ASN A 263 -8.92 -24.57 -3.08
N GLY A 264 -8.56 -23.81 -4.11
CA GLY A 264 -9.43 -23.56 -5.26
C GLY A 264 -9.00 -22.33 -6.02
N ILE A 265 -9.73 -22.03 -7.10
CA ILE A 265 -9.51 -20.87 -7.95
C ILE A 265 -10.87 -20.23 -8.25
N ILE A 266 -11.00 -18.96 -7.87
CA ILE A 266 -12.19 -18.14 -8.11
C ILE A 266 -12.34 -17.96 -9.63
N GLY A 267 -13.55 -18.12 -10.16
CA GLY A 267 -13.82 -18.19 -11.60
C GLY A 267 -13.66 -19.59 -12.23
N MET A 268 -13.00 -20.55 -11.57
CA MET A 268 -12.83 -21.90 -12.11
C MET A 268 -13.43 -22.97 -11.18
N ASN A 269 -12.73 -23.33 -10.12
CA ASN A 269 -13.12 -24.38 -9.17
C ASN A 269 -13.14 -23.86 -7.74
N LEU A 270 -14.35 -23.67 -7.18
CA LEU A 270 -14.51 -23.40 -5.76
C LEU A 270 -14.70 -24.71 -4.97
N PRO A 271 -14.30 -24.74 -3.69
CA PRO A 271 -14.71 -25.79 -2.76
C PRO A 271 -16.24 -25.90 -2.68
N GLY A 272 -16.75 -27.13 -2.51
CA GLY A 272 -18.18 -27.37 -2.37
C GLY A 272 -18.81 -26.75 -1.11
N THR A 273 -18.00 -26.51 -0.07
CA THR A 273 -18.42 -25.81 1.15
C THR A 273 -17.34 -24.83 1.60
N MET A 274 -17.75 -23.64 2.02
CA MET A 274 -16.89 -22.60 2.60
C MET A 274 -17.67 -21.89 3.70
N ASN A 275 -16.97 -21.49 4.76
CA ASN A 275 -17.55 -20.77 5.89
C ASN A 275 -16.75 -19.51 6.21
N ASP A 276 -17.44 -18.52 6.76
CA ASP A 276 -16.80 -17.32 7.26
C ASP A 276 -16.04 -17.66 8.55
N HIS A 277 -14.78 -17.24 8.62
CA HIS A 277 -14.03 -17.22 9.87
C HIS A 277 -14.31 -15.90 10.59
N VAL A 278 -14.85 -15.99 11.81
CA VAL A 278 -15.21 -14.83 12.62
C VAL A 278 -14.21 -14.67 13.76
N LEU A 279 -13.71 -13.45 13.95
CA LEU A 279 -12.86 -13.07 15.08
C LEU A 279 -13.34 -11.75 15.69
N PRO A 280 -13.27 -11.60 17.04
CA PRO A 280 -13.52 -10.30 17.66
C PRO A 280 -12.47 -9.27 17.24
N VAL A 281 -12.90 -8.03 17.06
CA VAL A 281 -12.01 -6.90 16.78
C VAL A 281 -11.51 -6.31 18.09
N GLU A 282 -10.20 -6.17 18.21
CA GLU A 282 -9.56 -5.42 19.29
C GLU A 282 -9.01 -4.10 18.76
N ARG A 283 -8.94 -3.10 19.64
CA ARG A 283 -8.43 -1.77 19.28
C ARG A 283 -6.95 -1.83 18.90
N GLY A 284 -6.57 -1.08 17.88
CA GLY A 284 -5.19 -1.03 17.41
C GLY A 284 -4.74 -2.29 16.67
N GLN A 285 -5.64 -3.25 16.41
CA GLN A 285 -5.34 -4.41 15.59
C GLN A 285 -4.92 -4.02 14.18
N LEU A 286 -3.90 -4.69 13.68
CA LEU A 286 -3.44 -4.62 12.31
C LEU A 286 -3.94 -5.81 11.52
N LEU A 287 -4.59 -5.52 10.40
CA LEU A 287 -4.89 -6.46 9.34
C LEU A 287 -3.82 -6.31 8.26
N ILE A 288 -3.08 -7.38 7.98
CA ILE A 288 -2.10 -7.44 6.90
C ILE A 288 -2.52 -8.54 5.93
N MET A 289 -2.62 -8.20 4.65
CA MET A 289 -2.88 -9.15 3.57
C MET A 289 -1.80 -9.01 2.51
N CYS A 290 -1.27 -10.12 2.00
CA CYS A 290 -0.29 -10.10 0.92
C CYS A 290 -0.60 -11.17 -0.12
N SER A 291 -0.33 -10.87 -1.40
CA SER A 291 -0.20 -11.90 -2.45
C SER A 291 1.07 -12.73 -2.27
N ASP A 292 1.23 -13.76 -3.09
CA ASP A 292 2.38 -14.65 -3.02
C ASP A 292 3.69 -14.02 -3.56
N GLY A 293 3.60 -12.87 -4.22
CA GLY A 293 4.74 -11.98 -4.51
C GLY A 293 5.52 -11.54 -3.27
N ILE A 294 4.91 -11.67 -2.09
CA ILE A 294 5.55 -11.53 -0.78
C ILE A 294 5.82 -12.91 -0.16
N GLN A 295 7.01 -13.10 0.40
CA GLN A 295 7.32 -14.31 1.18
C GLN A 295 6.35 -14.45 2.36
N SER A 296 5.72 -15.61 2.57
CA SER A 296 4.64 -15.78 3.56
C SER A 296 5.05 -15.59 5.04
N ARG A 297 6.35 -15.66 5.34
CA ARG A 297 6.91 -15.52 6.69
C ARG A 297 7.55 -14.15 6.89
N TRP A 298 6.71 -13.13 7.08
CA TRP A 298 7.15 -11.82 7.57
C TRP A 298 7.02 -11.67 9.09
N ASP A 299 7.96 -10.94 9.67
CA ASP A 299 7.99 -10.50 11.05
C ASP A 299 8.12 -8.97 11.11
N ILE A 300 7.09 -8.32 11.67
CA ILE A 300 7.02 -6.86 11.82
C ILE A 300 7.68 -6.37 13.12
N SER A 301 7.97 -7.25 14.07
CA SER A 301 8.57 -6.88 15.37
C SER A 301 10.00 -6.35 15.22
N ARG A 302 10.68 -6.73 14.13
CA ARG A 302 11.98 -6.21 13.71
C ARG A 302 11.98 -4.71 13.41
N TYR A 303 10.81 -4.11 13.15
CA TYR A 303 10.68 -2.70 12.79
C TYR A 303 10.33 -1.87 14.03
N THR A 304 11.36 -1.43 14.74
CA THR A 304 11.21 -0.65 15.97
C THR A 304 10.33 0.59 15.77
N SER A 305 9.27 0.71 16.58
CA SER A 305 8.36 1.88 16.58
C SER A 305 7.64 2.18 15.26
N ILE A 306 7.69 1.30 14.25
CA ILE A 306 7.07 1.54 12.93
C ILE A 306 5.56 1.78 13.02
N GLN A 307 4.90 1.26 14.06
CA GLN A 307 3.47 1.43 14.32
C GLN A 307 3.03 2.90 14.52
N ARG A 308 3.97 3.78 14.85
CA ARG A 308 3.75 5.22 15.02
C ARG A 308 3.69 5.97 13.69
N TYR A 309 4.16 5.33 12.61
CA TYR A 309 4.18 5.89 11.27
C TYR A 309 2.88 5.59 10.52
N ASP A 310 2.73 6.24 9.37
CA ASP A 310 1.70 5.96 8.38
C ASP A 310 1.82 4.51 7.90
N LEU A 311 0.69 3.86 7.66
CA LEU A 311 0.68 2.44 7.27
C LEU A 311 1.39 2.17 5.93
N SER A 312 1.59 3.20 5.08
CA SER A 312 2.39 3.07 3.85
C SER A 312 3.86 2.80 4.18
N ILE A 313 4.39 3.30 5.30
CA ILE A 313 5.75 2.99 5.76
C ILE A 313 5.87 1.52 6.16
N LEU A 314 4.88 0.99 6.89
CA LEU A 314 4.83 -0.44 7.24
C LEU A 314 4.68 -1.33 6.00
N ALA A 315 3.79 -0.97 5.08
CA ALA A 315 3.64 -1.67 3.81
C ALA A 315 4.96 -1.65 3.00
N ALA A 316 5.63 -0.50 2.94
CA ALA A 316 6.91 -0.35 2.24
C ALA A 316 8.04 -1.14 2.90
N ALA A 317 8.07 -1.25 4.23
CA ALA A 317 9.03 -2.08 4.95
C ALA A 317 8.83 -3.58 4.63
N ILE A 318 7.57 -4.05 4.61
CA ILE A 318 7.24 -5.42 4.20
C ILE A 318 7.62 -5.65 2.73
N TYR A 319 7.28 -4.70 1.85
CA TYR A 319 7.65 -4.73 0.44
C TYR A 319 9.17 -4.89 0.27
N LYS A 320 9.94 -4.01 0.92
CA LYS A 320 11.39 -3.96 0.85
C LYS A 320 12.04 -5.29 1.24
N ASP A 321 11.64 -5.85 2.38
CA ASP A 321 12.33 -6.99 2.97
C ASP A 321 11.86 -8.35 2.43
N TYR A 322 10.61 -8.44 1.95
CA TYR A 322 9.97 -9.73 1.67
C TYR A 322 9.43 -9.89 0.25
N THR A 323 9.59 -8.90 -0.64
CA THR A 323 9.24 -9.06 -2.06
C THR A 323 10.14 -10.09 -2.75
N ARG A 324 9.55 -10.96 -3.56
CA ARG A 324 10.28 -11.94 -4.38
C ARG A 324 10.90 -11.32 -5.62
N ARG A 325 10.39 -10.16 -6.08
CA ARG A 325 10.81 -9.46 -7.32
C ARG A 325 10.68 -10.28 -8.61
N THR A 326 10.04 -11.45 -8.59
CA THR A 326 9.83 -12.32 -9.75
C THR A 326 8.37 -12.37 -10.19
N ASP A 327 7.49 -11.71 -9.44
CA ASP A 327 6.05 -11.74 -9.63
C ASP A 327 5.40 -10.38 -9.33
N ASP A 328 4.11 -10.28 -9.63
CA ASP A 328 3.25 -9.22 -9.14
C ASP A 328 3.28 -9.18 -7.59
N THR A 329 3.13 -7.99 -7.02
CA THR A 329 3.24 -7.82 -5.56
C THR A 329 2.14 -6.92 -5.04
N SER A 330 1.34 -7.44 -4.12
CA SER A 330 0.36 -6.65 -3.38
C SER A 330 0.47 -6.86 -1.88
N ILE A 331 0.39 -5.75 -1.16
CA ILE A 331 0.34 -5.67 0.29
C ILE A 331 -0.81 -4.74 0.65
N PHE A 332 -1.65 -5.16 1.58
CA PHE A 332 -2.63 -4.34 2.24
C PHE A 332 -2.32 -4.30 3.73
N VAL A 333 -2.36 -3.11 4.32
CA VAL A 333 -2.23 -2.89 5.75
C VAL A 333 -3.40 -2.02 6.22
N GLY A 334 -4.18 -2.54 7.16
CA GLY A 334 -5.30 -1.83 7.78
C GLY A 334 -5.18 -1.80 9.29
N ARG A 335 -5.69 -0.75 9.91
CA ARG A 335 -5.73 -0.58 11.37
C ARG A 335 -7.08 -0.04 11.81
N VAL A 336 -7.71 -0.71 12.77
CA VAL A 336 -8.90 -0.18 13.43
C VAL A 336 -8.48 0.88 14.45
N GLN A 337 -8.90 2.13 14.23
CA GLN A 337 -8.69 3.22 15.18
C GLN A 337 -9.76 3.15 16.27
N GLY A 338 -9.37 3.44 17.52
CA GLY A 338 -10.33 3.62 18.61
C GLY A 338 -10.77 5.09 18.70
N ASP A 339 -11.98 5.33 19.16
CA ASP A 339 -12.38 6.65 19.67
C ASP A 339 -11.50 6.99 20.87
N TYR A 340 -10.52 7.88 20.67
CA TYR A 340 -9.87 8.57 21.77
C TYR A 340 -10.86 9.62 22.27
N GLY A 341 -11.61 9.33 23.35
CA GLY A 341 -12.13 10.42 24.18
C GLY A 341 -10.99 11.42 24.39
N GLY A 342 -11.21 12.66 23.94
CA GLY A 342 -10.13 13.63 23.78
C GLY A 342 -9.36 13.84 25.07
N ILE A 343 -8.05 14.02 24.94
CA ILE A 343 -7.31 14.94 25.77
C ILE A 343 -6.52 15.78 24.78
N GLY A 344 -6.81 17.09 24.78
CA GLY A 344 -6.29 18.06 23.83
C GLY A 344 -4.83 18.40 24.02
#